data_AF-A0A8H2LNQ9-F1
#
_entry.id   AF-A0A8H2LNQ9-F1
#
_cell.length_a   1.000
_cell.length_b   1.000
_cell.length_c   1.000
_cell.angle_alpha   90.00
_cell.angle_beta   90.00
_cell.angle_gamma   90.00
#
_symmetry.space_group_name_H-M   'P 1'
#
loop_
_entity.id
_entity.type
_entity.pdbx_description
1 polymer ?
#
loop_
_entity_poly.entity_id
_entity_poly.type
_entity_poly.pdbx_seq_one_letter_code
_entity_poly.pdbx_strand_id
1 'polypeptide(L)'
;MKSTLYFIACFAFLLLWSSCRKDFEFEPSSGQLEFSKDTVYLDTIFANIGSSTYNLKVYNRSNEDITIPSVSLSRGESSGYRLNVDGAAGKAFYNVEILAKDSLFIFVETTYNTTTNPVTNNAFLYTDKIEFDSGINQQSVNLVTLVKDAVFIYPNRDGATGIVETLTLNVNGESIATDIQGRELLADELTFTNEKPYVIYGYAAVPNGETLTVNPGARVHFHANSGLLVSESAALQVNGDLSTDPTLLENEVIFEGDRLEPGFSDIPGQWGAIWLFQNSVNNSINYATIKNAGVALIVDGNPDASNNKLTISNTKIYNSSNYGVLARNTSISGENLVINNSGQVSLALTQGGKYNFTHSTITNYWTNSFRQFPALLINNFVVDASNTALVYNLTEANFNNCIVYGNDNPEFLVDEIFDASVDFNFKFTNSLLRFENANNSYTGSNYDFNDATHYEGNLFNQSPKFKNVTENDFNISEDSAANGIGNSFFANQVPLDLSGTNRTASPDSGAYQQTTF
;
A
#
# COMPACT_ATOMS: atom_id res chain seq x y z
N MET A 1 41.42 8.20 72.32
CA MET A 1 41.16 7.73 70.94
C MET A 1 39.75 7.19 70.75
N LYS A 2 39.22 6.31 71.63
CA LYS A 2 37.86 5.77 71.49
C LYS A 2 36.74 6.82 71.59
N SER A 3 36.82 7.79 72.51
CA SER A 3 35.79 8.85 72.65
C SER A 3 35.75 9.82 71.46
N THR A 4 36.91 10.14 70.89
CA THR A 4 37.04 10.99 69.70
C THR A 4 36.41 10.32 68.46
N LEU A 5 36.52 8.99 68.36
CA LEU A 5 35.94 8.21 67.28
C LEU A 5 34.40 8.20 67.34
N TYR A 6 33.81 8.09 68.54
CA TYR A 6 32.37 8.18 68.74
C TYR A 6 31.82 9.58 68.41
N PHE A 7 32.58 10.63 68.73
CA PHE A 7 32.18 12.00 68.42
C PHE A 7 32.17 12.27 66.92
N ILE A 8 33.20 11.78 66.20
CA ILE A 8 33.27 11.88 64.72
C ILE A 8 32.17 11.05 64.06
N ALA A 9 31.89 9.83 64.57
CA ALA A 9 30.82 8.99 64.05
C ALA A 9 29.44 9.62 64.27
N CYS A 10 29.16 10.21 65.44
CA CYS A 10 27.90 10.92 65.69
C CYS A 10 27.77 12.19 64.82
N PHE A 11 28.85 12.95 64.62
CA PHE A 11 28.83 14.14 63.78
C PHE A 11 28.64 13.78 62.29
N ALA A 12 29.26 12.70 61.82
CA ALA A 12 29.04 12.16 60.48
C ALA A 12 27.60 11.65 60.29
N PHE A 13 27.00 11.03 61.32
CA PHE A 13 25.61 10.58 61.27
C PHE A 13 24.62 11.75 61.27
N LEU A 14 24.93 12.85 61.98
CA LEU A 14 24.16 14.09 61.95
C LEU A 14 24.23 14.82 60.61
N LEU A 15 25.38 14.78 59.93
CA LEU A 15 25.53 15.31 58.56
C LEU A 15 24.73 14.49 57.54
N LEU A 16 24.55 13.18 57.76
CA LEU A 16 23.72 12.31 56.92
C LEU A 16 22.21 12.47 57.17
N TRP A 17 21.79 13.07 58.28
CA TRP A 17 20.38 13.40 58.58
C TRP A 17 19.93 14.76 58.03
N SER A 18 20.86 15.57 57.52
CA SER A 18 20.58 16.79 56.78
C SER A 18 20.26 16.49 55.30
N SER A 19 19.25 15.66 55.06
CA SER A 19 18.61 15.63 53.75
C SER A 19 17.60 16.76 53.71
N CYS A 20 18.03 17.96 53.30
CA CYS A 20 17.12 19.02 52.86
C CYS A 20 16.33 18.46 51.67
N ARG A 21 15.13 17.94 51.93
CA ARG A 21 14.13 17.81 50.89
C ARG A 21 13.72 19.25 50.58
N LYS A 22 14.08 19.77 49.40
CA LYS A 22 13.37 20.94 48.87
C LYS A 22 11.91 20.49 48.80
N ASP A 23 11.03 21.17 49.53
CA ASP A 23 9.61 21.05 49.23
C ASP A 23 9.44 21.43 47.75
N PHE A 24 8.67 20.65 47.00
CA PHE A 24 8.42 20.88 45.58
C PHE A 24 7.52 22.11 45.44
N GLU A 25 8.10 23.30 45.62
CA GLU A 25 7.44 24.56 45.30
C GLU A 25 7.65 24.82 43.81
N PHE A 26 6.57 24.75 43.05
CA PHE A 26 6.58 25.11 41.64
C PHE A 26 6.40 26.62 41.47
N GLU A 27 7.27 27.23 40.67
CA GLU A 27 7.12 28.64 40.30
C GLU A 27 6.42 28.77 38.94
N PRO A 28 5.60 29.82 38.71
CA PRO A 28 4.99 30.05 37.41
C PRO A 28 6.03 30.16 36.29
N SER A 29 5.73 29.56 35.14
CA SER A 29 6.51 29.69 33.90
C SER A 29 6.83 31.16 33.57
N SER A 30 8.07 31.40 33.15
CA SER A 30 8.56 32.71 32.71
C SER A 30 8.56 32.89 31.18
N GLY A 31 7.88 32.01 30.43
CA GLY A 31 7.81 32.07 28.97
C GLY A 31 9.11 31.64 28.27
N GLN A 32 9.87 30.73 28.91
CA GLN A 32 11.11 30.16 28.38
C GLN A 32 11.01 28.65 28.11
N LEU A 33 9.79 28.15 27.82
CA LEU A 33 9.58 26.77 27.43
C LEU A 33 10.26 26.50 26.08
N GLU A 34 10.95 25.37 25.98
CA GLU A 34 11.47 24.88 24.71
C GLU A 34 10.54 23.79 24.19
N PHE A 35 10.27 23.79 22.89
CA PHE A 35 9.39 22.82 22.25
C PHE A 35 10.18 21.92 21.31
N SER A 36 9.80 20.65 21.21
CA SER A 36 10.44 19.75 20.22
C SER A 36 10.21 20.17 18.77
N LYS A 37 9.17 21.00 18.52
CA LYS A 37 8.76 21.50 17.21
C LYS A 37 8.10 22.87 17.39
N ASP A 38 8.24 23.75 16.40
CA ASP A 38 7.52 25.02 16.30
C ASP A 38 6.13 24.85 15.66
N THR A 39 5.97 23.82 14.83
CA THR A 39 4.72 23.41 14.19
C THR A 39 4.56 21.89 14.27
N VAL A 40 3.37 21.45 14.68
CA VAL A 40 2.95 20.04 14.60
C VAL A 40 2.06 19.89 13.37
N TYR A 41 2.58 19.19 12.36
CA TYR A 41 1.81 18.77 11.20
C TYR A 41 1.18 17.40 11.50
N LEU A 42 -0.15 17.27 11.38
CA LEU A 42 -0.88 16.01 11.62
C LEU A 42 -1.16 15.23 10.32
N ASP A 43 -0.46 15.59 9.24
CA ASP A 43 -0.60 15.07 7.87
C ASP A 43 -1.98 15.31 7.22
N THR A 44 -2.22 14.66 6.09
CA THR A 44 -3.48 14.76 5.34
C THR A 44 -4.51 13.79 5.91
N ILE A 45 -5.73 14.26 6.15
CA ILE A 45 -6.83 13.40 6.60
C ILE A 45 -8.05 13.55 5.70
N PHE A 46 -8.88 12.52 5.65
CA PHE A 46 -10.24 12.66 5.13
C PHE A 46 -11.15 13.30 6.18
N ALA A 47 -12.05 14.16 5.73
CA ALA A 47 -13.03 14.79 6.59
C ALA A 47 -13.93 13.73 7.24
N ASN A 48 -14.38 14.00 8.47
CA ASN A 48 -15.12 13.08 9.34
C ASN A 48 -14.33 11.86 9.86
N ILE A 49 -13.06 11.69 9.48
CA ILE A 49 -12.16 10.66 10.02
C ILE A 49 -11.18 11.28 11.01
N GLY A 50 -10.87 10.55 12.08
CA GLY A 50 -9.86 10.94 13.05
C GLY A 50 -8.45 10.79 12.49
N SER A 51 -7.57 11.75 12.80
CA SER A 51 -6.15 11.61 12.52
C SER A 51 -5.50 10.56 13.44
N SER A 52 -4.31 10.10 13.06
CA SER A 52 -3.37 9.52 14.01
C SER A 52 -3.02 10.52 15.13
N THR A 53 -2.51 9.99 16.24
CA THR A 53 -2.04 10.80 17.38
C THR A 53 -0.58 11.22 17.16
N TYR A 54 -0.31 12.52 17.26
CA TYR A 54 1.01 13.11 17.16
C TYR A 54 1.48 13.60 18.52
N ASN A 55 2.80 13.55 18.77
CA ASN A 55 3.37 14.07 20.02
C ASN A 55 4.09 15.40 19.82
N LEU A 56 4.04 16.21 20.88
CA LEU A 56 4.83 17.41 21.11
C LEU A 56 5.46 17.27 22.49
N LYS A 57 6.78 17.42 22.58
CA LYS A 57 7.45 17.54 23.88
C LYS A 57 7.64 19.00 24.24
N VAL A 58 7.35 19.33 25.48
CA VAL A 58 7.58 20.65 26.08
C VAL A 58 8.62 20.47 27.17
N TYR A 59 9.72 21.22 27.09
CA TYR A 59 10.88 21.07 27.97
C TYR A 59 10.96 22.25 28.94
N ASN A 60 11.12 21.91 30.22
CA ASN A 60 11.63 22.84 31.22
C ASN A 60 13.16 22.72 31.26
N ARG A 61 13.87 23.62 30.58
CA ARG A 61 15.34 23.65 30.61
C ARG A 61 15.92 24.37 31.83
N SER A 62 15.10 24.92 32.71
CA SER A 62 15.56 25.62 33.90
C SER A 62 16.04 24.65 35.00
N ASN A 63 16.57 25.19 36.09
CA ASN A 63 16.97 24.41 37.27
C ASN A 63 15.87 24.39 38.36
N GLU A 64 14.72 25.00 38.10
CA GLU A 64 13.61 25.09 39.05
C GLU A 64 12.40 24.32 38.50
N ASP A 65 11.59 23.82 39.41
CA ASP A 65 10.31 23.17 39.09
C ASP A 65 9.32 24.28 38.69
N ILE A 66 8.63 24.11 37.56
CA ILE A 66 7.73 25.15 37.01
C ILE A 66 6.30 24.66 36.85
N THR A 67 5.35 25.57 37.01
CA THR A 67 3.95 25.39 36.64
C THR A 67 3.64 26.25 35.43
N ILE A 68 3.14 25.64 34.35
CA ILE A 68 2.55 26.35 33.21
C ILE A 68 1.11 26.74 33.62
N PRO A 69 0.80 28.04 33.79
CA PRO A 69 -0.52 28.49 34.23
C PRO A 69 -1.66 28.05 33.32
N SER A 70 -1.43 28.03 32.01
CA SER A 70 -2.42 27.61 31.00
C SER A 70 -1.77 26.93 29.80
N VAL A 71 -2.38 25.83 29.36
CA VAL A 71 -2.13 25.20 28.06
C VAL A 71 -3.48 25.05 27.37
N SER A 72 -3.71 25.70 26.23
CA SER A 72 -5.02 25.68 25.58
C SER A 72 -4.96 25.82 24.07
N LEU A 73 -5.97 25.31 23.37
CA LEU A 73 -6.15 25.57 21.94
C LEU A 73 -6.64 27.01 21.72
N SER A 74 -6.06 27.74 20.76
CA SER A 74 -6.42 29.15 20.50
C SER A 74 -7.88 29.32 20.07
N ARG A 75 -8.45 28.30 19.41
CA ARG A 75 -9.88 28.25 19.03
C ARG A 75 -10.78 27.69 20.14
N GLY A 76 -10.23 27.30 21.28
CA GLY A 76 -10.94 26.72 22.42
C GLY A 76 -11.84 25.55 22.01
N GLU A 77 -13.07 25.54 22.52
CA GLU A 77 -14.05 24.47 22.24
C GLU A 77 -14.43 24.34 20.76
N SER A 78 -14.24 25.39 19.96
CA SER A 78 -14.49 25.35 18.51
C SER A 78 -13.38 24.66 17.71
N SER A 79 -12.26 24.33 18.36
CA SER A 79 -11.19 23.57 17.72
C SER A 79 -11.61 22.13 17.42
N GLY A 80 -11.27 21.63 16.24
CA GLY A 80 -11.36 20.23 15.85
C GLY A 80 -10.18 19.40 16.37
N TYR A 81 -9.13 20.07 16.86
CA TYR A 81 -8.03 19.43 17.57
C TYR A 81 -8.46 19.02 18.98
N ARG A 82 -7.90 17.92 19.45
CA ARG A 82 -8.02 17.42 20.81
C ARG A 82 -6.63 17.19 21.36
N LEU A 83 -6.43 17.57 22.62
CA LEU A 83 -5.15 17.41 23.31
C LEU A 83 -5.29 16.39 24.43
N ASN A 84 -4.21 15.65 24.67
CA ASN A 84 -3.98 14.98 25.93
C ASN A 84 -2.65 15.50 26.50
N VAL A 85 -2.72 16.19 27.64
CA VAL A 85 -1.57 16.79 28.33
C VAL A 85 -1.34 16.00 29.60
N ASP A 86 -0.20 15.29 29.64
CA ASP A 86 0.20 14.47 30.79
C ASP A 86 -0.88 13.49 31.30
N GLY A 87 -1.58 12.84 30.37
CA GLY A 87 -2.64 11.87 30.66
C GLY A 87 -4.05 12.45 30.77
N ALA A 88 -4.20 13.77 30.91
CA ALA A 88 -5.50 14.42 30.95
C ALA A 88 -5.96 14.82 29.54
N ALA A 89 -7.17 14.42 29.13
CA ALA A 89 -7.77 14.82 27.85
C ALA A 89 -8.58 16.11 27.99
N GLY A 90 -8.47 17.01 27.01
CA GLY A 90 -9.14 18.31 27.02
C GLY A 90 -8.69 19.25 25.92
N LYS A 91 -9.21 20.48 25.95
CA LYS A 91 -8.80 21.58 25.05
C LYS A 91 -8.19 22.77 25.79
N ALA A 92 -8.29 22.77 27.11
CA ALA A 92 -7.67 23.72 28.02
C ALA A 92 -7.28 23.00 29.31
N PHE A 93 -6.10 23.32 29.80
CA PHE A 93 -5.48 22.77 31.01
C PHE A 93 -4.88 23.91 31.80
N TYR A 94 -4.90 23.79 33.13
CA TYR A 94 -4.44 24.83 34.03
C TYR A 94 -3.47 24.25 35.03
N ASN A 95 -2.46 25.04 35.37
CA ASN A 95 -1.43 24.70 36.34
C ASN A 95 -0.74 23.36 36.03
N VAL A 96 -0.21 23.22 34.81
CA VAL A 96 0.49 22.02 34.37
C VAL A 96 1.92 22.04 34.90
N GLU A 97 2.29 21.07 35.73
CA GLU A 97 3.57 21.01 36.42
C GLU A 97 4.66 20.31 35.58
N ILE A 98 5.88 20.85 35.57
CA ILE A 98 7.06 20.23 34.95
C ILE A 98 8.27 20.41 35.87
N LEU A 99 8.91 19.31 36.25
CA LEU A 99 10.10 19.33 37.08
C LEU A 99 11.31 19.99 36.38
N ALA A 100 12.27 20.46 37.18
CA ALA A 100 13.53 21.00 36.71
C ALA A 100 14.25 20.01 35.79
N LYS A 101 14.72 20.49 34.63
CA LYS A 101 15.39 19.69 33.59
C LYS A 101 14.55 18.56 33.00
N ASP A 102 13.24 18.57 33.20
CA ASP A 102 12.34 17.55 32.70
C ASP A 102 11.51 18.03 31.50
N SER A 103 10.65 17.15 31.00
CA SER A 103 9.74 17.41 29.89
C SER A 103 8.39 16.75 30.10
N LEU A 104 7.35 17.33 29.53
CA LEU A 104 6.05 16.67 29.40
C LEU A 104 5.76 16.29 27.95
N PHE A 105 4.84 15.35 27.77
CA PHE A 105 4.26 15.01 26.49
C PHE A 105 2.87 15.64 26.33
N ILE A 106 2.64 16.22 25.16
CA ILE A 106 1.30 16.55 24.67
C ILE A 106 1.02 15.67 23.46
N PHE A 107 -0.07 14.95 23.51
CA PHE A 107 -0.59 14.20 22.38
C PHE A 107 -1.68 15.03 21.70
N VAL A 108 -1.64 15.08 20.37
CA VAL A 108 -2.52 15.90 19.53
C VAL A 108 -3.17 14.98 18.49
N GLU A 109 -4.48 15.07 18.37
CA GLU A 109 -5.24 14.44 17.29
C GLU A 109 -6.31 15.41 16.80
N THR A 110 -6.92 15.13 15.65
CA THR A 110 -7.99 15.97 15.10
C THR A 110 -9.06 15.15 14.39
N THR A 111 -10.26 15.68 14.32
CA THR A 111 -11.33 15.19 13.45
C THR A 111 -12.09 16.39 12.93
N TYR A 112 -12.12 16.58 11.62
CA TYR A 112 -12.84 17.71 11.03
C TYR A 112 -14.23 17.28 10.60
N ASN A 113 -15.27 17.78 11.28
CA ASN A 113 -16.65 17.41 11.02
C ASN A 113 -17.32 18.35 9.99
N THR A 114 -17.59 17.83 8.80
CA THR A 114 -18.16 18.61 7.68
C THR A 114 -19.61 19.01 7.90
N THR A 115 -20.35 18.33 8.78
CA THR A 115 -21.73 18.71 9.13
C THR A 115 -21.79 20.04 9.88
N THR A 116 -20.75 20.33 10.67
CA THR A 116 -20.62 21.58 11.42
C THR A 116 -19.91 22.68 10.62
N ASN A 117 -19.01 22.31 9.71
CA ASN A 117 -18.23 23.24 8.92
C ASN A 117 -18.06 22.68 7.48
N PRO A 118 -18.95 23.03 6.54
CA PRO A 118 -18.91 22.50 5.17
C PRO A 118 -17.60 22.78 4.46
N VAL A 119 -17.12 21.83 3.64
CA VAL A 119 -15.94 21.99 2.79
C VAL A 119 -16.34 22.58 1.45
N THR A 120 -15.73 23.69 1.05
CA THR A 120 -16.10 24.40 -0.20
C THR A 120 -15.21 24.09 -1.40
N ASN A 121 -13.98 23.59 -1.18
CA ASN A 121 -12.96 23.42 -2.24
C ASN A 121 -12.35 22.00 -2.31
N ASN A 122 -13.07 20.96 -1.87
CA ASN A 122 -12.63 19.55 -1.78
C ASN A 122 -11.36 19.26 -0.96
N ALA A 123 -10.53 20.25 -0.67
CA ALA A 123 -9.46 20.22 0.31
C ALA A 123 -9.18 21.62 0.87
N PHE A 124 -8.73 21.71 2.13
CA PHE A 124 -8.29 22.97 2.74
C PHE A 124 -7.35 22.73 3.91
N LEU A 125 -6.54 23.74 4.24
CA LEU A 125 -5.65 23.69 5.39
C LEU A 125 -6.42 24.07 6.68
N TYR A 126 -6.52 23.14 7.63
CA TYR A 126 -7.10 23.38 8.94
C TYR A 126 -5.99 23.71 9.95
N THR A 127 -6.02 24.93 10.50
CA THR A 127 -4.98 25.41 11.42
C THR A 127 -5.54 25.86 12.77
N ASP A 128 -4.74 25.66 13.81
CA ASP A 128 -4.94 26.17 15.17
C ASP A 128 -3.56 26.35 15.84
N LYS A 129 -3.52 26.73 17.12
CA LYS A 129 -2.31 26.82 17.92
C LYS A 129 -2.54 26.22 19.30
N ILE A 130 -1.53 25.58 19.85
CA ILE A 130 -1.44 25.33 21.29
C ILE A 130 -0.77 26.56 21.89
N GLU A 131 -1.49 27.26 22.75
CA GLU A 131 -1.02 28.42 23.48
C GLU A 131 -0.61 28.01 24.90
N PHE A 132 0.59 28.40 25.28
CA PHE A 132 1.17 28.21 26.60
C PHE A 132 1.26 29.57 27.27
N ASP A 133 0.98 29.63 28.57
CA ASP A 133 0.98 30.87 29.35
C ASP A 133 -0.03 31.92 28.84
N SER A 134 0.08 33.14 29.34
CA SER A 134 -0.70 34.30 28.88
C SER A 134 0.12 35.59 28.97
N GLY A 135 -0.33 36.64 28.26
CA GLY A 135 0.31 37.96 28.31
C GLY A 135 1.74 37.96 27.76
N ILE A 136 2.68 38.52 28.52
CA ILE A 136 4.08 38.70 28.07
C ILE A 136 4.88 37.38 27.99
N ASN A 137 4.44 36.34 28.69
CA ASN A 137 5.11 35.04 28.73
C ASN A 137 4.50 34.05 27.73
N GLN A 138 3.51 34.47 26.94
CA GLN A 138 2.79 33.58 26.05
C GLN A 138 3.71 33.04 24.95
N GLN A 139 3.72 31.72 24.80
CA GLN A 139 4.36 31.03 23.69
C GLN A 139 3.33 30.19 22.95
N SER A 140 3.58 29.86 21.69
CA SER A 140 2.66 29.03 20.92
C SER A 140 3.36 28.06 19.99
N VAL A 141 2.70 26.94 19.75
CA VAL A 141 3.10 25.94 18.75
C VAL A 141 1.96 25.81 17.75
N ASN A 142 2.25 25.92 16.46
CA ASN A 142 1.22 25.86 15.42
C ASN A 142 0.75 24.40 15.21
N LEU A 143 -0.52 24.22 14.90
CA LEU A 143 -1.12 22.96 14.48
C LEU A 143 -1.62 23.10 13.05
N VAL A 144 -1.23 22.18 12.17
CA VAL A 144 -1.55 22.24 10.74
C VAL A 144 -1.95 20.86 10.22
N THR A 145 -3.12 20.76 9.60
CA THR A 145 -3.65 19.51 9.00
C THR A 145 -4.25 19.84 7.63
N LEU A 146 -3.96 19.05 6.60
CA LEU A 146 -4.68 19.15 5.33
C LEU A 146 -5.93 18.26 5.41
N VAL A 147 -7.12 18.83 5.25
CA VAL A 147 -8.38 18.07 5.25
C VAL A 147 -8.87 17.93 3.83
N LYS A 148 -9.16 16.71 3.39
CA LYS A 148 -9.77 16.37 2.10
C LYS A 148 -11.21 15.90 2.30
N ASP A 149 -12.14 16.40 1.50
CA ASP A 149 -13.49 15.83 1.44
C ASP A 149 -13.48 14.54 0.60
N ALA A 150 -14.34 13.57 0.91
CA ALA A 150 -14.33 12.25 0.30
C ALA A 150 -15.73 11.64 0.19
N VAL A 151 -15.91 10.72 -0.76
CA VAL A 151 -17.08 9.83 -0.83
C VAL A 151 -16.78 8.59 0.00
N PHE A 152 -17.60 8.32 1.01
CA PHE A 152 -17.41 7.17 1.88
C PHE A 152 -18.40 6.04 1.58
N ILE A 153 -17.87 4.82 1.48
CA ILE A 153 -18.65 3.60 1.29
C ILE A 153 -18.46 2.75 2.54
N TYR A 154 -19.53 2.60 3.33
CA TYR A 154 -19.57 1.79 4.54
C TYR A 154 -20.56 0.65 4.40
N PRO A 155 -20.26 -0.57 4.90
CA PRO A 155 -21.31 -1.54 5.20
C PRO A 155 -22.25 -0.98 6.25
N ASN A 156 -23.52 -1.36 6.19
CA ASN A 156 -24.44 -0.99 7.24
C ASN A 156 -24.02 -1.64 8.56
N ARG A 157 -24.27 -0.92 9.66
CA ARG A 157 -24.06 -1.45 11.01
C ARG A 157 -25.37 -1.34 11.78
N ASP A 158 -25.85 -2.46 12.28
CA ASP A 158 -27.04 -2.48 13.11
C ASP A 158 -26.76 -1.75 14.44
N GLY A 159 -27.52 -0.69 14.72
CA GLY A 159 -27.29 0.17 15.88
C GLY A 159 -27.60 -0.48 17.23
N ALA A 160 -28.34 -1.59 17.28
CA ALA A 160 -28.72 -2.28 18.50
C ALA A 160 -27.76 -3.44 18.84
N THR A 161 -27.30 -4.17 17.84
CA THR A 161 -26.47 -5.37 17.98
C THR A 161 -25.00 -5.12 17.65
N GLY A 162 -24.70 -4.05 16.91
CA GLY A 162 -23.36 -3.71 16.45
C GLY A 162 -22.85 -4.59 15.31
N ILE A 163 -23.67 -5.52 14.81
CA ILE A 163 -23.36 -6.42 13.69
C ILE A 163 -23.19 -5.59 12.42
N VAL A 164 -22.11 -5.89 11.69
CA VAL A 164 -21.77 -5.25 10.41
C VAL A 164 -22.32 -6.12 9.28
N GLU A 165 -22.89 -5.48 8.26
CA GLU A 165 -23.37 -6.12 7.04
C GLU A 165 -22.26 -6.94 6.37
N THR A 166 -22.64 -8.14 5.87
CA THR A 166 -21.74 -9.02 5.14
C THR A 166 -22.29 -9.33 3.75
N LEU A 167 -21.39 -9.63 2.82
CA LEU A 167 -21.73 -9.92 1.45
C LEU A 167 -22.35 -11.31 1.31
N THR A 168 -23.33 -11.42 0.41
CA THR A 168 -23.82 -12.68 -0.14
C THR A 168 -23.30 -12.80 -1.56
N LEU A 169 -22.60 -13.89 -1.87
CA LEU A 169 -22.00 -14.10 -3.19
C LEU A 169 -22.84 -15.09 -4.00
N ASN A 170 -23.03 -14.78 -5.28
CA ASN A 170 -23.66 -15.70 -6.22
C ASN A 170 -22.59 -16.58 -6.88
N VAL A 171 -22.79 -17.89 -6.81
CA VAL A 171 -21.92 -18.91 -7.40
C VAL A 171 -22.79 -19.90 -8.16
N ASN A 172 -22.64 -19.94 -9.48
CA ASN A 172 -23.37 -20.86 -10.35
C ASN A 172 -24.90 -20.78 -10.16
N GLY A 173 -25.42 -19.58 -9.90
CA GLY A 173 -26.84 -19.34 -9.65
C GLY A 173 -27.33 -19.62 -8.22
N GLU A 174 -26.45 -20.01 -7.29
CA GLU A 174 -26.77 -20.15 -5.87
C GLU A 174 -26.20 -18.99 -5.05
N SER A 175 -27.00 -18.41 -4.15
CA SER A 175 -26.58 -17.36 -3.24
C SER A 175 -25.98 -17.95 -1.96
N ILE A 176 -24.73 -17.60 -1.66
CA ILE A 176 -23.96 -18.10 -0.52
C ILE A 176 -23.67 -16.93 0.42
N ALA A 177 -24.19 -17.00 1.65
CA ALA A 177 -23.86 -16.04 2.70
C ALA A 177 -22.38 -16.18 3.10
N THR A 178 -21.71 -15.05 3.33
CA THR A 178 -20.29 -15.04 3.71
C THR A 178 -20.06 -14.25 5.00
N ASP A 179 -18.87 -14.39 5.57
CA ASP A 179 -18.38 -13.57 6.67
C ASP A 179 -17.62 -12.32 6.18
N ILE A 180 -17.62 -12.05 4.87
CA ILE A 180 -16.94 -10.89 4.27
C ILE A 180 -17.75 -9.65 4.60
N GLN A 181 -17.26 -8.83 5.53
CA GLN A 181 -17.86 -7.55 5.86
C GLN A 181 -17.82 -6.63 4.64
N GLY A 182 -18.97 -6.07 4.26
CA GLY A 182 -19.09 -5.31 3.03
C GLY A 182 -20.53 -5.15 2.58
N ARG A 183 -20.72 -4.40 1.49
CA ARG A 183 -22.02 -4.23 0.84
C ARG A 183 -21.87 -4.09 -0.67
N GLU A 184 -22.96 -4.32 -1.38
CA GLU A 184 -23.03 -3.98 -2.79
C GLU A 184 -23.05 -2.45 -3.00
N LEU A 185 -22.41 -1.99 -4.08
CA LEU A 185 -22.47 -0.61 -4.53
C LEU A 185 -23.88 -0.28 -5.02
N LEU A 186 -24.33 0.94 -4.70
CA LEU A 186 -25.59 1.47 -5.21
C LEU A 186 -25.43 1.91 -6.68
N ALA A 187 -26.55 2.04 -7.39
CA ALA A 187 -26.55 2.42 -8.81
C ALA A 187 -25.86 3.78 -9.07
N ASP A 188 -25.93 4.72 -8.13
CA ASP A 188 -25.26 6.02 -8.18
C ASP A 188 -23.80 5.99 -7.68
N GLU A 189 -23.32 4.83 -7.23
CA GLU A 189 -21.93 4.60 -6.78
C GLU A 189 -21.11 3.78 -7.81
N LEU A 190 -21.68 3.46 -8.98
CA LEU A 190 -21.01 2.67 -10.04
C LEU A 190 -20.08 3.51 -10.93
N THR A 191 -19.83 4.77 -10.59
CA THR A 191 -18.87 5.62 -11.31
C THR A 191 -17.97 6.36 -10.34
N PHE A 192 -16.67 6.05 -10.38
CA PHE A 192 -15.65 6.74 -9.60
C PHE A 192 -14.96 7.81 -10.45
N THR A 193 -14.96 9.06 -9.99
CA THR A 193 -14.37 10.21 -10.69
C THR A 193 -13.13 10.76 -9.97
N ASN A 194 -12.49 11.77 -10.56
CA ASN A 194 -11.39 12.51 -9.93
C ASN A 194 -11.85 13.73 -9.11
N GLU A 195 -13.17 13.95 -8.96
CA GLU A 195 -13.69 15.11 -8.23
C GLU A 195 -13.43 14.99 -6.72
N LYS A 196 -13.63 13.79 -6.18
CA LYS A 196 -13.37 13.46 -4.78
C LYS A 196 -12.74 12.06 -4.67
N PRO A 197 -11.85 11.85 -3.69
CA PRO A 197 -11.40 10.52 -3.33
C PRO A 197 -12.57 9.67 -2.80
N TYR A 198 -12.50 8.37 -3.06
CA TYR A 198 -13.41 7.35 -2.52
C TYR A 198 -12.70 6.64 -1.38
N VAL A 199 -13.38 6.44 -0.24
CA VAL A 199 -12.82 5.75 0.93
C VAL A 199 -13.75 4.59 1.31
N ILE A 200 -13.23 3.37 1.22
CA ILE A 200 -14.00 2.14 1.33
C ILE A 200 -13.66 1.42 2.65
N TYR A 201 -14.69 1.20 3.46
CA TYR A 201 -14.66 0.38 4.67
C TYR A 201 -15.39 -0.93 4.38
N GLY A 202 -14.86 -2.07 4.82
CA GLY A 202 -15.32 -3.38 4.34
C GLY A 202 -15.16 -3.55 2.82
N TYR A 203 -15.72 -4.60 2.25
CA TYR A 203 -15.70 -4.79 0.80
C TYR A 203 -16.82 -4.02 0.12
N ALA A 204 -16.48 -3.22 -0.88
CA ALA A 204 -17.43 -2.72 -1.86
C ALA A 204 -17.60 -3.79 -2.96
N ALA A 205 -18.80 -4.33 -3.13
CA ALA A 205 -19.07 -5.31 -4.18
C ALA A 205 -19.75 -4.64 -5.37
N VAL A 206 -19.21 -4.84 -6.58
CA VAL A 206 -19.94 -4.54 -7.82
C VAL A 206 -21.08 -5.57 -7.92
N PRO A 207 -22.35 -5.13 -7.98
CA PRO A 207 -23.50 -6.04 -8.03
C PRO A 207 -23.46 -6.94 -9.27
N ASN A 208 -24.16 -8.08 -9.22
CA ASN A 208 -24.25 -9.00 -10.34
C ASN A 208 -24.78 -8.30 -11.61
N GLY A 209 -24.08 -8.47 -12.72
CA GLY A 209 -24.46 -7.90 -14.03
C GLY A 209 -24.17 -6.41 -14.20
N GLU A 210 -23.70 -5.73 -13.16
CA GLU A 210 -23.39 -4.30 -13.18
C GLU A 210 -21.92 -4.04 -13.53
N THR A 211 -21.60 -2.80 -13.86
CA THR A 211 -20.23 -2.37 -14.18
C THR A 211 -19.81 -1.20 -13.32
N LEU A 212 -18.73 -1.35 -12.56
CA LEU A 212 -18.05 -0.22 -11.93
C LEU A 212 -17.09 0.42 -12.93
N THR A 213 -17.31 1.69 -13.23
CA THR A 213 -16.43 2.50 -14.08
C THR A 213 -15.59 3.43 -13.22
N VAL A 214 -14.27 3.37 -13.34
CA VAL A 214 -13.32 4.24 -12.63
C VAL A 214 -12.61 5.11 -13.65
N ASN A 215 -12.88 6.42 -13.61
CA ASN A 215 -12.41 7.41 -14.59
C ASN A 215 -10.97 7.88 -14.31
N PRO A 216 -10.30 8.49 -15.30
CA PRO A 216 -8.93 8.98 -15.13
C PRO A 216 -8.78 9.89 -13.91
N GLY A 217 -7.66 9.73 -13.20
CA GLY A 217 -7.33 10.54 -12.02
C GLY A 217 -8.10 10.20 -10.75
N ALA A 218 -8.98 9.18 -10.76
CA ALA A 218 -9.69 8.76 -9.54
C ALA A 218 -8.69 8.29 -8.45
N ARG A 219 -9.07 8.53 -7.19
CA ARG A 219 -8.31 8.12 -5.99
C ARG A 219 -9.20 7.26 -5.12
N VAL A 220 -8.84 5.98 -4.98
CA VAL A 220 -9.62 4.99 -4.24
C VAL A 220 -8.79 4.47 -3.08
N HIS A 221 -9.27 4.74 -1.88
CA HIS A 221 -8.60 4.43 -0.63
C HIS A 221 -9.35 3.34 0.13
N PHE A 222 -8.61 2.43 0.72
CA PHE A 222 -9.15 1.29 1.43
C PHE A 222 -8.72 1.31 2.90
N HIS A 223 -9.70 1.17 3.78
CA HIS A 223 -9.45 0.92 5.19
C HIS A 223 -8.91 -0.50 5.45
N ALA A 224 -8.41 -0.74 6.66
CA ALA A 224 -8.03 -2.07 7.11
C ALA A 224 -9.21 -3.07 6.96
N ASN A 225 -8.90 -4.28 6.48
CA ASN A 225 -9.86 -5.36 6.21
C ASN A 225 -10.94 -4.99 5.17
N SER A 226 -10.65 -4.04 4.28
CA SER A 226 -11.55 -3.59 3.22
C SER A 226 -11.06 -4.01 1.83
N GLY A 227 -11.88 -3.84 0.80
CA GLY A 227 -11.48 -4.22 -0.56
C GLY A 227 -12.55 -3.94 -1.61
N LEU A 228 -12.29 -4.36 -2.84
CA LEU A 228 -13.24 -4.29 -3.95
C LEU A 228 -13.51 -5.71 -4.43
N LEU A 229 -14.77 -6.09 -4.59
CA LEU A 229 -15.17 -7.39 -5.11
C LEU A 229 -15.99 -7.19 -6.38
N VAL A 230 -15.69 -7.91 -7.45
CA VAL A 230 -16.45 -7.88 -8.70
C VAL A 230 -17.18 -9.20 -8.83
N SER A 231 -18.50 -9.15 -8.64
CA SER A 231 -19.36 -10.34 -8.57
C SER A 231 -19.50 -11.08 -9.91
N GLU A 232 -20.18 -12.22 -9.89
CA GLU A 232 -20.59 -12.94 -11.10
C GLU A 232 -21.31 -12.02 -12.10
N SER A 233 -20.98 -12.16 -13.39
CA SER A 233 -21.47 -11.34 -14.51
C SER A 233 -21.22 -9.84 -14.41
N ALA A 234 -20.60 -9.36 -13.33
CA ALA A 234 -20.22 -7.96 -13.16
C ALA A 234 -18.88 -7.67 -13.86
N ALA A 235 -18.57 -6.39 -14.03
CA ALA A 235 -17.32 -5.92 -14.62
C ALA A 235 -16.70 -4.75 -13.84
N LEU A 236 -15.37 -4.69 -13.85
CA LEU A 236 -14.59 -3.52 -13.45
C LEU A 236 -13.94 -2.90 -14.69
N GLN A 237 -14.13 -1.60 -14.90
CA GLN A 237 -13.50 -0.81 -15.97
C GLN A 237 -12.68 0.32 -15.35
N VAL A 238 -11.37 0.14 -15.21
CA VAL A 238 -10.46 1.20 -14.77
C VAL A 238 -9.86 1.87 -15.99
N ASN A 239 -10.29 3.10 -16.25
CA ASN A 239 -9.93 3.87 -17.42
C ASN A 239 -8.98 4.99 -17.04
N GLY A 240 -7.81 4.67 -16.47
CA GLY A 240 -6.77 5.68 -16.29
C GLY A 240 -6.20 6.15 -17.63
N ASP A 241 -5.47 7.26 -17.58
CA ASP A 241 -4.71 7.80 -18.71
C ASP A 241 -3.26 8.13 -18.31
N LEU A 242 -2.38 8.26 -19.32
CA LEU A 242 -0.99 8.69 -19.12
C LEU A 242 -0.96 10.06 -18.44
N SER A 243 -0.21 10.16 -17.35
CA SER A 243 0.00 11.43 -16.64
C SER A 243 1.14 12.21 -17.27
N THR A 244 1.03 13.53 -17.25
CA THR A 244 2.09 14.44 -17.73
C THR A 244 3.14 14.69 -16.65
N ASP A 245 2.75 14.64 -15.38
CA ASP A 245 3.67 14.68 -14.24
C ASP A 245 3.85 13.27 -13.65
N PRO A 246 5.07 12.70 -13.70
CA PRO A 246 5.35 11.35 -13.20
C PRO A 246 5.30 11.23 -11.67
N THR A 247 5.19 12.36 -10.95
CA THR A 247 5.09 12.40 -9.49
C THR A 247 3.64 12.58 -9.03
N LEU A 248 2.87 13.45 -9.69
CA LEU A 248 1.48 13.72 -9.32
C LEU A 248 0.51 12.63 -9.78
N LEU A 249 0.84 11.97 -10.91
CA LEU A 249 0.04 10.90 -11.50
C LEU A 249 -1.42 11.33 -11.71
N GLU A 250 -1.63 12.57 -12.16
CA GLU A 250 -2.92 13.25 -12.16
C GLU A 250 -4.00 12.56 -13.02
N ASN A 251 -3.60 11.76 -14.00
CA ASN A 251 -4.50 11.02 -14.89
C ASN A 251 -4.55 9.52 -14.58
N GLU A 252 -3.58 8.99 -13.81
CA GLU A 252 -3.62 7.59 -13.38
C GLU A 252 -4.69 7.39 -12.30
N VAL A 253 -5.27 6.19 -12.26
CA VAL A 253 -6.13 5.77 -11.16
C VAL A 253 -5.27 5.15 -10.06
N ILE A 254 -5.42 5.60 -8.82
CA ILE A 254 -4.65 5.08 -7.69
C ILE A 254 -5.55 4.32 -6.73
N PHE A 255 -5.17 3.08 -6.42
CA PHE A 255 -5.75 2.23 -5.39
C PHE A 255 -4.72 2.03 -4.28
N GLU A 256 -4.98 2.56 -3.08
CA GLU A 256 -4.05 2.50 -1.95
C GLU A 256 -4.76 2.46 -0.58
N GLY A 257 -4.02 2.38 0.52
CA GLY A 257 -4.58 2.48 1.87
C GLY A 257 -5.14 3.88 2.17
N ASP A 258 -6.01 3.99 3.17
CA ASP A 258 -6.52 5.28 3.67
C ASP A 258 -5.59 5.99 4.66
N ARG A 259 -4.44 5.37 4.99
CA ARG A 259 -3.34 5.94 5.78
C ARG A 259 -2.44 6.81 4.91
N LEU A 260 -2.79 8.10 4.82
CA LEU A 260 -2.12 9.08 3.96
C LEU A 260 -0.80 9.63 4.54
N GLU A 261 -0.37 9.15 5.71
CA GLU A 261 0.89 9.59 6.31
C GLU A 261 2.10 9.09 5.50
N PRO A 262 3.15 9.90 5.31
CA PRO A 262 4.31 9.50 4.49
C PRO A 262 4.98 8.21 4.94
N GLY A 263 5.00 7.93 6.25
CA GLY A 263 5.57 6.68 6.78
C GLY A 263 4.78 5.42 6.42
N PHE A 264 3.56 5.57 5.89
CA PHE A 264 2.69 4.48 5.46
C PHE A 264 2.56 4.36 3.94
N SER A 265 3.17 5.26 3.15
CA SER A 265 3.01 5.30 1.68
C SER A 265 3.31 3.98 0.97
N ASP A 266 4.27 3.22 1.51
CA ASP A 266 4.80 1.99 0.93
C ASP A 266 4.66 0.77 1.84
N ILE A 267 3.93 0.90 2.96
CA ILE A 267 3.74 -0.21 3.89
C ILE A 267 2.74 -1.22 3.28
N PRO A 268 3.12 -2.50 3.11
CA PRO A 268 2.26 -3.52 2.52
C PRO A 268 1.18 -4.01 3.49
N GLY A 269 0.06 -4.52 2.96
CA GLY A 269 -0.99 -5.19 3.75
C GLY A 269 -1.95 -4.26 4.50
N GLN A 270 -2.14 -3.04 4.03
CA GLN A 270 -3.06 -2.06 4.64
C GLN A 270 -4.52 -2.34 4.34
N TRP A 271 -4.82 -3.05 3.25
CA TRP A 271 -6.16 -3.42 2.83
C TRP A 271 -6.16 -4.81 2.18
N GLY A 272 -7.33 -5.34 1.84
CA GLY A 272 -7.51 -6.72 1.36
C GLY A 272 -7.05 -6.94 -0.07
N ALA A 273 -7.96 -6.76 -1.04
CA ALA A 273 -7.71 -7.00 -2.46
C ALA A 273 -8.75 -6.34 -3.38
N ILE A 274 -8.39 -6.15 -4.66
CA ILE A 274 -9.37 -6.12 -5.75
C ILE A 274 -9.56 -7.57 -6.21
N TRP A 275 -10.76 -8.10 -5.99
CA TRP A 275 -11.10 -9.49 -6.24
C TRP A 275 -12.06 -9.60 -7.42
N LEU A 276 -11.54 -10.07 -8.55
CA LEU A 276 -12.32 -10.48 -9.71
C LEU A 276 -12.83 -11.90 -9.48
N PHE A 277 -14.00 -11.98 -8.84
CA PHE A 277 -14.60 -13.24 -8.43
C PHE A 277 -14.95 -14.12 -9.64
N GLN A 278 -15.08 -15.43 -9.43
CA GLN A 278 -15.46 -16.35 -10.50
C GLN A 278 -16.74 -15.87 -11.23
N ASN A 279 -16.76 -16.08 -12.54
CA ASN A 279 -17.78 -15.63 -13.48
C ASN A 279 -17.95 -14.10 -13.63
N SER A 280 -17.11 -13.25 -13.03
CA SER A 280 -17.00 -11.86 -13.49
C SER A 280 -16.45 -11.79 -14.92
N VAL A 281 -16.86 -10.78 -15.69
CA VAL A 281 -16.61 -10.73 -17.13
C VAL A 281 -16.10 -9.37 -17.58
N ASN A 282 -15.35 -9.36 -18.68
CA ASN A 282 -14.90 -8.14 -19.37
C ASN A 282 -14.17 -7.14 -18.47
N ASN A 283 -13.38 -7.60 -17.49
CA ASN A 283 -12.67 -6.67 -16.61
C ASN A 283 -11.51 -6.01 -17.37
N SER A 284 -11.36 -4.69 -17.22
CA SER A 284 -10.23 -3.96 -17.77
C SER A 284 -9.59 -3.03 -16.76
N ILE A 285 -8.26 -2.94 -16.80
CA ILE A 285 -7.49 -2.00 -15.98
C ILE A 285 -6.43 -1.34 -16.85
N ASN A 286 -6.51 -0.02 -17.01
CA ASN A 286 -5.56 0.76 -17.78
C ASN A 286 -5.02 1.94 -16.94
N TYR A 287 -3.71 2.22 -17.00
CA TYR A 287 -3.05 3.35 -16.31
C TYR A 287 -3.45 3.46 -14.83
N ALA A 288 -3.20 2.38 -14.10
CA ALA A 288 -3.45 2.32 -12.67
C ALA A 288 -2.16 2.14 -11.87
N THR A 289 -2.15 2.65 -10.65
CA THR A 289 -1.18 2.29 -9.61
C THR A 289 -1.94 1.63 -8.46
N ILE A 290 -1.68 0.34 -8.23
CA ILE A 290 -2.30 -0.46 -7.16
C ILE A 290 -1.21 -0.79 -6.14
N LYS A 291 -1.38 -0.36 -4.89
CA LYS A 291 -0.35 -0.57 -3.88
C LYS A 291 -0.87 -0.79 -2.46
N ASN A 292 0.02 -1.28 -1.60
CA ASN A 292 -0.19 -1.49 -0.16
C ASN A 292 -1.21 -2.58 0.18
N ALA A 293 -1.58 -3.44 -0.76
CA ALA A 293 -2.61 -4.46 -0.56
C ALA A 293 -2.11 -5.68 0.22
N GLY A 294 -3.05 -6.47 0.72
CA GLY A 294 -2.83 -7.83 1.17
C GLY A 294 -2.44 -8.69 -0.01
N VAL A 295 -3.35 -8.74 -0.99
CA VAL A 295 -3.14 -9.23 -2.35
C VAL A 295 -3.67 -8.14 -3.30
N ALA A 296 -2.85 -7.59 -4.19
CA ALA A 296 -3.33 -6.47 -5.01
C ALA A 296 -4.48 -6.89 -5.96
N LEU A 297 -4.29 -7.95 -6.75
CA LEU A 297 -5.33 -8.53 -7.61
C LEU A 297 -5.52 -10.02 -7.33
N ILE A 298 -6.78 -10.44 -7.11
CA ILE A 298 -7.20 -11.84 -7.11
C ILE A 298 -8.07 -12.06 -8.34
N VAL A 299 -7.73 -13.02 -9.20
CA VAL A 299 -8.46 -13.31 -10.44
C VAL A 299 -8.77 -14.80 -10.52
N ASP A 300 -10.05 -15.15 -10.36
CA ASP A 300 -10.48 -16.55 -10.18
C ASP A 300 -11.29 -17.08 -11.34
N GLY A 301 -10.95 -18.25 -11.88
CA GLY A 301 -11.80 -18.99 -12.81
C GLY A 301 -11.92 -18.38 -14.21
N ASN A 302 -12.79 -18.99 -15.02
CA ASN A 302 -13.09 -18.59 -16.41
C ASN A 302 -11.86 -18.57 -17.36
N PRO A 303 -11.04 -19.64 -17.39
CA PRO A 303 -9.89 -19.71 -18.29
C PRO A 303 -10.35 -19.83 -19.77
N ASP A 304 -11.48 -20.51 -19.99
CA ASP A 304 -12.01 -20.87 -21.31
C ASP A 304 -13.01 -19.85 -21.87
N ALA A 305 -13.16 -18.68 -21.21
CA ALA A 305 -14.00 -17.61 -21.75
C ALA A 305 -13.48 -17.16 -23.12
N SER A 306 -14.40 -16.77 -24.01
CA SER A 306 -14.06 -16.33 -25.38
C SER A 306 -13.10 -15.14 -25.38
N ASN A 307 -13.33 -14.19 -24.48
CA ASN A 307 -12.42 -13.10 -24.18
C ASN A 307 -11.62 -13.40 -22.91
N ASN A 308 -10.43 -12.83 -22.79
CA ASN A 308 -9.69 -12.85 -21.53
C ASN A 308 -10.52 -12.21 -20.42
N LYS A 309 -10.54 -12.84 -19.24
CA LYS A 309 -11.31 -12.35 -18.09
C LYS A 309 -10.84 -10.97 -17.63
N LEU A 310 -9.52 -10.76 -17.64
CA LEU A 310 -8.88 -9.49 -17.34
C LEU A 310 -7.97 -9.08 -18.49
N THR A 311 -8.17 -7.86 -18.98
CA THR A 311 -7.18 -7.15 -19.79
C THR A 311 -6.58 -6.03 -18.94
N ILE A 312 -5.26 -6.03 -18.75
CA ILE A 312 -4.57 -5.06 -17.90
C ILE A 312 -3.42 -4.44 -18.68
N SER A 313 -3.36 -3.11 -18.75
CA SER A 313 -2.35 -2.40 -19.52
C SER A 313 -1.82 -1.17 -18.80
N ASN A 314 -0.54 -0.88 -18.97
CA ASN A 314 0.09 0.33 -18.45
C ASN A 314 -0.07 0.50 -16.92
N THR A 315 0.00 -0.60 -16.16
CA THR A 315 -0.34 -0.61 -14.73
C THR A 315 0.84 -1.01 -13.86
N LYS A 316 0.95 -0.31 -12.73
CA LYS A 316 1.95 -0.53 -11.68
C LYS A 316 1.30 -1.22 -10.48
N ILE A 317 1.91 -2.29 -9.98
CA ILE A 317 1.43 -3.06 -8.84
C ILE A 317 2.57 -3.23 -7.84
N TYR A 318 2.47 -2.59 -6.68
CA TYR A 318 3.57 -2.48 -5.72
C TYR A 318 3.18 -2.83 -4.30
N ASN A 319 4.18 -3.25 -3.51
CA ASN A 319 4.09 -3.31 -2.05
C ASN A 319 2.91 -4.15 -1.55
N SER A 320 2.83 -5.42 -1.99
CA SER A 320 1.79 -6.35 -1.55
C SER A 320 2.31 -7.26 -0.43
N SER A 321 1.56 -7.46 0.66
CA SER A 321 2.05 -8.29 1.77
C SER A 321 2.13 -9.78 1.43
N ASN A 322 1.31 -10.25 0.48
CA ASN A 322 1.35 -11.61 -0.05
C ASN A 322 1.64 -11.61 -1.56
N TYR A 323 0.64 -11.36 -2.39
CA TYR A 323 0.74 -11.51 -3.85
C TYR A 323 0.48 -10.17 -4.56
N GLY A 324 1.26 -9.86 -5.59
CA GLY A 324 0.93 -8.75 -6.48
C GLY A 324 -0.31 -9.11 -7.30
N VAL A 325 -0.22 -10.19 -8.06
CA VAL A 325 -1.35 -10.79 -8.78
C VAL A 325 -1.40 -12.28 -8.46
N LEU A 326 -2.55 -12.71 -7.94
CA LEU A 326 -2.89 -14.12 -7.75
C LEU A 326 -3.97 -14.51 -8.76
N ALA A 327 -3.55 -15.17 -9.83
CA ALA A 327 -4.41 -15.71 -10.87
C ALA A 327 -4.62 -17.21 -10.63
N ARG A 328 -5.87 -17.66 -10.56
CA ARG A 328 -6.23 -19.05 -10.28
C ARG A 328 -7.14 -19.59 -11.37
N ASN A 329 -6.62 -20.48 -12.20
CA ASN A 329 -7.35 -21.11 -13.30
C ASN A 329 -8.15 -20.10 -14.13
N THR A 330 -7.48 -19.08 -14.66
CA THR A 330 -8.15 -17.90 -15.26
C THR A 330 -7.47 -17.45 -16.55
N SER A 331 -7.92 -16.33 -17.12
CA SER A 331 -7.35 -15.75 -18.33
C SER A 331 -6.99 -14.26 -18.19
N ILE A 332 -5.73 -13.91 -18.49
CA ILE A 332 -5.21 -12.54 -18.38
C ILE A 332 -4.41 -12.17 -19.63
N SER A 333 -4.71 -11.00 -20.20
CA SER A 333 -3.87 -10.32 -21.19
C SER A 333 -3.24 -9.08 -20.54
N GLY A 334 -1.92 -9.05 -20.48
CA GLY A 334 -1.13 -8.03 -19.79
C GLY A 334 -0.15 -7.30 -20.71
N GLU A 335 -0.12 -5.97 -20.66
CA GLU A 335 0.80 -5.14 -21.44
C GLU A 335 1.39 -4.02 -20.59
N ASN A 336 2.69 -3.73 -20.71
CA ASN A 336 3.32 -2.62 -19.98
C ASN A 336 3.09 -2.66 -18.46
N LEU A 337 3.19 -3.85 -17.86
CA LEU A 337 2.99 -4.01 -16.43
C LEU A 337 4.30 -3.89 -15.67
N VAL A 338 4.27 -3.28 -14.51
CA VAL A 338 5.34 -3.40 -13.52
C VAL A 338 4.76 -3.97 -12.25
N ILE A 339 5.29 -5.11 -11.81
CA ILE A 339 4.87 -5.77 -10.58
C ILE A 339 6.09 -5.96 -9.70
N ASN A 340 6.06 -5.45 -8.47
CA ASN A 340 7.19 -5.56 -7.53
C ASN A 340 6.78 -5.60 -6.06
N ASN A 341 7.72 -6.05 -5.23
CA ASN A 341 7.74 -5.95 -3.78
C ASN A 341 6.56 -6.68 -3.12
N SER A 342 6.51 -8.00 -3.35
CA SER A 342 5.46 -8.87 -2.86
C SER A 342 6.02 -9.90 -1.86
N GLY A 343 5.40 -10.03 -0.70
CA GLY A 343 5.90 -10.91 0.37
C GLY A 343 5.94 -12.40 0.04
N GLN A 344 5.19 -12.85 -0.97
CA GLN A 344 5.23 -14.20 -1.53
C GLN A 344 5.71 -14.18 -2.98
N VAL A 345 4.83 -13.77 -3.91
CA VAL A 345 5.07 -13.81 -5.37
C VAL A 345 4.53 -12.54 -6.01
N SER A 346 5.25 -11.97 -6.97
CA SER A 346 4.77 -10.81 -7.70
C SER A 346 3.65 -11.19 -8.67
N LEU A 347 3.89 -12.19 -9.53
CA LEU A 347 2.89 -12.74 -10.43
C LEU A 347 2.76 -14.25 -10.23
N ALA A 348 1.66 -14.70 -9.64
CA ALA A 348 1.34 -16.11 -9.45
C ALA A 348 0.23 -16.54 -10.42
N LEU A 349 0.59 -17.38 -11.37
CA LEU A 349 -0.30 -18.02 -12.35
C LEU A 349 -0.49 -19.47 -11.91
N THR A 350 -1.56 -19.72 -11.16
CA THR A 350 -1.76 -21.00 -10.49
C THR A 350 -2.99 -21.73 -11.02
N GLN A 351 -2.99 -23.05 -10.91
CA GLN A 351 -4.08 -23.92 -11.35
C GLN A 351 -4.38 -23.79 -12.86
N GLY A 352 -3.35 -23.64 -13.69
CA GLY A 352 -3.50 -23.55 -15.14
C GLY A 352 -4.13 -22.22 -15.57
N GLY A 353 -4.61 -22.15 -16.80
CA GLY A 353 -5.23 -20.96 -17.38
C GLY A 353 -4.68 -20.55 -18.74
N LYS A 354 -4.89 -19.27 -19.08
CA LYS A 354 -4.53 -18.67 -20.37
C LYS A 354 -3.92 -17.28 -20.16
N TYR A 355 -2.62 -17.14 -20.37
CA TYR A 355 -1.88 -15.95 -19.98
C TYR A 355 -0.98 -15.42 -21.09
N ASN A 356 -1.06 -14.11 -21.34
CA ASN A 356 -0.16 -13.42 -22.27
C ASN A 356 0.31 -12.13 -21.64
N PHE A 357 1.62 -11.97 -21.49
CA PHE A 357 2.26 -10.77 -20.99
C PHE A 357 3.26 -10.26 -22.01
N THR A 358 3.09 -9.02 -22.45
CA THR A 358 3.98 -8.37 -23.42
C THR A 358 4.57 -7.11 -22.81
N HIS A 359 5.88 -6.88 -22.99
CA HIS A 359 6.58 -5.71 -22.47
C HIS A 359 6.30 -5.46 -20.97
N SER A 360 6.43 -6.50 -20.14
CA SER A 360 6.17 -6.40 -18.70
C SER A 360 7.42 -6.65 -17.88
N THR A 361 7.58 -5.88 -16.80
CA THR A 361 8.66 -6.01 -15.82
C THR A 361 8.10 -6.67 -14.55
N ILE A 362 8.30 -7.97 -14.44
CA ILE A 362 7.87 -8.78 -13.30
C ILE A 362 9.07 -8.96 -12.39
N THR A 363 9.07 -8.27 -11.25
CA THR A 363 10.22 -8.28 -10.34
C THR A 363 9.81 -8.57 -8.92
N ASN A 364 10.74 -9.01 -8.07
CA ASN A 364 10.48 -9.02 -6.64
C ASN A 364 11.74 -8.66 -5.84
N TYR A 365 11.73 -7.44 -5.28
CA TYR A 365 12.79 -6.92 -4.41
C TYR A 365 12.33 -6.83 -2.94
N TRP A 366 11.47 -7.75 -2.51
CA TRP A 366 11.02 -7.85 -1.13
C TRP A 366 12.16 -8.06 -0.14
N THR A 367 12.16 -7.30 0.97
CA THR A 367 13.19 -7.37 2.01
C THR A 367 12.63 -7.47 3.44
N ASN A 368 11.31 -7.44 3.64
CA ASN A 368 10.71 -7.50 4.98
C ASN A 368 10.71 -8.91 5.59
N SER A 369 10.93 -9.96 4.79
CA SER A 369 11.05 -11.35 5.22
C SER A 369 11.76 -12.19 4.16
N PHE A 370 12.01 -13.46 4.47
CA PHE A 370 12.37 -14.45 3.46
C PHE A 370 11.15 -14.76 2.57
N ARG A 371 11.39 -14.94 1.27
CA ARG A 371 10.40 -15.45 0.32
C ARG A 371 10.57 -16.96 0.16
N GLN A 372 9.47 -17.67 -0.04
CA GLN A 372 9.48 -19.09 -0.39
C GLN A 372 9.43 -19.32 -1.90
N PHE A 373 9.01 -18.31 -2.65
CA PHE A 373 8.73 -18.39 -4.07
C PHE A 373 9.40 -17.24 -4.84
N PRO A 374 9.69 -17.45 -6.14
CA PRO A 374 10.26 -16.44 -7.03
C PRO A 374 9.31 -15.27 -7.32
N ALA A 375 9.76 -14.29 -8.09
CA ALA A 375 8.92 -13.22 -8.63
C ALA A 375 7.77 -13.75 -9.52
N LEU A 376 8.02 -14.77 -10.33
CA LEU A 376 7.03 -15.39 -11.22
C LEU A 376 6.81 -16.87 -10.88
N LEU A 377 5.58 -17.25 -10.53
CA LEU A 377 5.19 -18.64 -10.33
C LEU A 377 4.18 -19.06 -11.41
N ILE A 378 4.43 -20.20 -12.05
CA ILE A 378 3.51 -20.83 -13.00
C ILE A 378 3.28 -22.27 -12.53
N ASN A 379 2.03 -22.65 -12.27
CA ASN A 379 1.69 -24.05 -11.99
C ASN A 379 0.33 -24.45 -12.57
N ASN A 380 0.10 -25.76 -12.67
CA ASN A 380 -1.15 -26.32 -13.20
C ASN A 380 -1.99 -27.06 -12.16
N PHE A 381 -1.69 -26.95 -10.88
CA PHE A 381 -2.32 -27.81 -9.88
C PHE A 381 -2.65 -27.09 -8.57
N VAL A 382 -3.57 -27.69 -7.82
CA VAL A 382 -3.77 -27.45 -6.39
C VAL A 382 -3.77 -28.78 -5.65
N VAL A 383 -3.20 -28.80 -4.45
CA VAL A 383 -3.23 -29.97 -3.58
C VAL A 383 -4.31 -29.78 -2.53
N ASP A 384 -5.22 -30.73 -2.43
CA ASP A 384 -6.31 -30.69 -1.46
C ASP A 384 -5.86 -31.09 -0.04
N ALA A 385 -6.78 -31.01 0.94
CA ALA A 385 -6.51 -31.37 2.33
C ALA A 385 -6.16 -32.86 2.53
N SER A 386 -6.45 -33.73 1.55
CA SER A 386 -6.09 -35.15 1.55
C SER A 386 -4.77 -35.42 0.82
N ASN A 387 -4.04 -34.37 0.46
CA ASN A 387 -2.79 -34.43 -0.29
C ASN A 387 -2.95 -35.02 -1.71
N THR A 388 -4.13 -34.85 -2.31
CA THR A 388 -4.41 -35.23 -3.70
C THR A 388 -4.25 -34.01 -4.60
N ALA A 389 -3.50 -34.16 -5.68
CA ALA A 389 -3.33 -33.11 -6.68
C ALA A 389 -4.51 -33.10 -7.67
N LEU A 390 -5.14 -31.94 -7.81
CA LEU A 390 -6.05 -31.62 -8.90
C LEU A 390 -5.28 -30.83 -9.95
N VAL A 391 -5.29 -31.28 -11.19
CA VAL A 391 -4.52 -30.72 -12.30
C VAL A 391 -5.46 -30.07 -13.32
N TYR A 392 -5.02 -28.96 -13.91
CA TYR A 392 -5.79 -28.08 -14.78
C TYR A 392 -5.02 -27.80 -16.08
N ASN A 393 -5.73 -27.43 -17.15
CA ASN A 393 -5.08 -27.03 -18.40
C ASN A 393 -4.39 -25.67 -18.24
N LEU A 394 -3.11 -25.60 -18.58
CA LEU A 394 -2.41 -24.36 -18.91
C LEU A 394 -2.32 -24.27 -20.44
N THR A 395 -3.35 -23.70 -21.05
CA THR A 395 -3.50 -23.64 -22.51
C THR A 395 -2.40 -22.79 -23.17
N GLU A 396 -2.02 -21.70 -22.51
CA GLU A 396 -0.86 -20.87 -22.88
C GLU A 396 -0.40 -19.99 -21.70
N ALA A 397 0.91 -19.75 -21.62
CA ALA A 397 1.53 -18.76 -20.75
C ALA A 397 2.72 -18.11 -21.47
N ASN A 398 2.46 -17.04 -22.22
CA ASN A 398 3.45 -16.37 -23.05
C ASN A 398 3.99 -15.10 -22.37
N PHE A 399 5.32 -14.95 -22.36
CA PHE A 399 6.03 -13.78 -21.85
C PHE A 399 6.92 -13.23 -22.97
N ASN A 400 6.48 -12.14 -23.57
CA ASN A 400 7.08 -11.58 -24.78
C ASN A 400 7.73 -10.23 -24.47
N ASN A 401 9.04 -10.10 -24.74
CA ASN A 401 9.80 -8.89 -24.43
C ASN A 401 9.68 -8.50 -22.94
N CYS A 402 9.74 -9.46 -22.02
CA CYS A 402 9.57 -9.21 -20.59
C CYS A 402 10.91 -9.13 -19.85
N ILE A 403 10.91 -8.55 -18.65
CA ILE A 403 11.97 -8.72 -17.66
C ILE A 403 11.39 -9.51 -16.50
N VAL A 404 12.04 -10.63 -16.13
CA VAL A 404 11.74 -11.40 -14.91
C VAL A 404 12.97 -11.44 -14.02
N TYR A 405 12.93 -10.71 -12.90
CA TYR A 405 14.11 -10.46 -12.07
C TYR A 405 13.76 -10.26 -10.58
N GLY A 406 14.76 -10.02 -9.75
CA GLY A 406 14.56 -9.74 -8.33
C GLY A 406 15.83 -9.92 -7.54
N ASN A 407 15.70 -9.99 -6.21
CA ASN A 407 16.82 -10.13 -5.27
C ASN A 407 17.13 -11.58 -4.83
N ASP A 408 16.40 -12.57 -5.35
CA ASP A 408 16.57 -13.99 -5.08
C ASP A 408 16.98 -14.75 -6.36
N ASN A 409 17.17 -16.05 -6.26
CA ASN A 409 17.43 -16.91 -7.40
C ASN A 409 16.92 -18.35 -7.18
N PRO A 410 16.15 -18.92 -8.11
CA PRO A 410 15.67 -18.32 -9.36
C PRO A 410 14.57 -17.26 -9.14
N GLU A 411 14.27 -16.46 -10.16
CA GLU A 411 13.15 -15.50 -10.12
C GLU A 411 11.96 -15.90 -10.99
N PHE A 412 11.99 -17.11 -11.55
CA PHE A 412 10.78 -17.78 -11.99
C PHE A 412 10.80 -19.27 -11.63
N LEU A 413 9.61 -19.85 -11.47
CA LEU A 413 9.38 -21.28 -11.25
C LEU A 413 8.24 -21.75 -12.14
N VAL A 414 8.50 -22.84 -12.87
CA VAL A 414 7.52 -23.56 -13.68
C VAL A 414 7.29 -24.92 -13.02
N ASP A 415 6.19 -25.05 -12.29
CA ASP A 415 5.88 -26.20 -11.46
C ASP A 415 4.71 -27.00 -12.06
N GLU A 416 5.04 -28.09 -12.71
CA GLU A 416 4.08 -28.92 -13.44
C GLU A 416 3.88 -30.26 -12.72
N ILE A 417 2.63 -30.64 -12.51
CA ILE A 417 2.27 -32.05 -12.36
C ILE A 417 1.83 -32.55 -13.74
N PHE A 418 2.68 -33.39 -14.33
CA PHE A 418 2.42 -33.95 -15.66
C PHE A 418 1.21 -34.89 -15.64
N ASP A 419 0.24 -34.61 -16.50
CA ASP A 419 -0.87 -35.49 -16.83
C ASP A 419 -1.11 -35.40 -18.35
N ALA A 420 -1.09 -36.54 -19.04
CA ALA A 420 -1.22 -36.57 -20.51
C ALA A 420 -2.60 -36.11 -21.03
N SER A 421 -3.59 -35.89 -20.14
CA SER A 421 -4.92 -35.39 -20.47
C SER A 421 -5.06 -33.87 -20.36
N VAL A 422 -4.04 -33.17 -19.86
CA VAL A 422 -4.03 -31.72 -19.73
C VAL A 422 -2.87 -31.10 -20.50
N ASP A 423 -3.10 -29.90 -21.02
CA ASP A 423 -2.05 -29.12 -21.67
C ASP A 423 -1.22 -28.36 -20.64
N PHE A 424 0.08 -28.24 -20.88
CA PHE A 424 0.99 -27.39 -20.12
C PHE A 424 1.90 -26.59 -21.06
N ASN A 425 1.38 -25.49 -21.59
CA ASN A 425 2.08 -24.69 -22.60
C ASN A 425 2.55 -23.36 -22.00
N PHE A 426 3.84 -23.07 -22.12
CA PHE A 426 4.42 -21.77 -21.76
C PHE A 426 5.49 -21.36 -22.77
N LYS A 427 5.79 -20.06 -22.87
CA LYS A 427 6.89 -19.58 -23.70
C LYS A 427 7.44 -18.25 -23.22
N PHE A 428 8.76 -18.14 -23.18
CA PHE A 428 9.48 -16.89 -23.00
C PHE A 428 10.16 -16.50 -24.32
N THR A 429 9.85 -15.31 -24.82
CA THR A 429 10.42 -14.79 -26.07
C THR A 429 11.09 -13.45 -25.82
N ASN A 430 12.35 -13.31 -26.27
CA ASN A 430 13.12 -12.07 -26.22
C ASN A 430 13.15 -11.40 -24.84
N SER A 431 13.19 -12.18 -23.77
CA SER A 431 13.06 -11.70 -22.39
C SER A 431 14.40 -11.73 -21.63
N LEU A 432 14.55 -10.84 -20.65
CA LEU A 432 15.67 -10.86 -19.71
C LEU A 432 15.24 -11.58 -18.43
N LEU A 433 15.89 -12.70 -18.11
CA LEU A 433 15.46 -13.63 -17.07
C LEU A 433 16.58 -13.84 -16.04
N ARG A 434 16.22 -13.91 -14.75
CA ARG A 434 17.13 -14.35 -13.68
C ARG A 434 16.83 -15.78 -13.27
N PHE A 435 17.77 -16.67 -13.59
CA PHE A 435 17.70 -18.09 -13.29
C PHE A 435 19.10 -18.72 -13.31
N GLU A 436 19.59 -19.12 -12.14
CA GLU A 436 20.81 -19.90 -11.97
C GLU A 436 20.50 -21.25 -11.33
N ASN A 437 20.85 -22.33 -12.03
CA ASN A 437 20.65 -23.70 -11.57
C ASN A 437 21.93 -24.27 -10.92
N ALA A 438 22.49 -23.55 -9.94
CA ALA A 438 23.84 -23.83 -9.41
C ALA A 438 24.02 -25.25 -8.83
N ASN A 439 22.94 -25.94 -8.48
CA ASN A 439 22.96 -27.30 -7.90
C ASN A 439 22.23 -28.36 -8.73
N ASN A 440 21.83 -28.03 -9.98
CA ASN A 440 20.96 -28.88 -10.79
C ASN A 440 19.66 -29.28 -10.06
N SER A 441 19.13 -28.39 -9.21
CA SER A 441 17.88 -28.60 -8.47
C SER A 441 16.65 -28.55 -9.38
N TYR A 442 16.77 -27.89 -10.54
CA TYR A 442 15.72 -27.81 -11.55
C TYR A 442 16.09 -28.70 -12.74
N THR A 443 15.27 -29.71 -12.99
CA THR A 443 15.50 -30.74 -14.02
C THR A 443 14.23 -30.99 -14.81
N GLY A 444 14.34 -31.50 -16.03
CA GLY A 444 13.21 -31.83 -16.90
C GLY A 444 13.17 -30.95 -18.14
N SER A 445 12.24 -31.25 -19.06
CA SER A 445 12.07 -30.54 -20.34
C SER A 445 11.76 -29.05 -20.14
N ASN A 446 11.01 -28.72 -19.09
CA ASN A 446 10.60 -27.34 -18.80
C ASN A 446 11.79 -26.44 -18.44
N TYR A 447 12.97 -27.00 -18.17
CA TYR A 447 14.19 -26.26 -17.84
C TYR A 447 15.31 -26.49 -18.88
N ASP A 448 14.98 -27.00 -20.07
CA ASP A 448 15.90 -27.01 -21.20
C ASP A 448 15.87 -25.65 -21.91
N PHE A 449 16.78 -24.75 -21.51
CA PHE A 449 16.88 -23.40 -22.07
C PHE A 449 17.34 -23.36 -23.53
N ASN A 450 17.67 -24.49 -24.16
CA ASN A 450 17.93 -24.58 -25.60
C ASN A 450 16.68 -24.94 -26.42
N ASP A 451 15.58 -25.31 -25.76
CA ASP A 451 14.31 -25.61 -26.42
C ASP A 451 13.63 -24.31 -26.87
N ALA A 452 13.74 -24.02 -28.17
CA ALA A 452 13.13 -22.84 -28.80
C ALA A 452 11.59 -22.79 -28.72
N THR A 453 10.93 -23.91 -28.39
CA THR A 453 9.47 -23.92 -28.18
C THR A 453 9.08 -23.24 -26.87
N HIS A 454 9.93 -23.35 -25.84
CA HIS A 454 9.74 -22.71 -24.53
C HIS A 454 10.58 -21.43 -24.35
N TYR A 455 11.76 -21.36 -24.96
CA TYR A 455 12.74 -20.28 -24.74
C TYR A 455 13.36 -19.81 -26.06
N GLU A 456 12.97 -18.62 -26.52
CA GLU A 456 13.46 -18.05 -27.77
C GLU A 456 14.07 -16.66 -27.56
N GLY A 457 15.34 -16.47 -27.92
CA GLY A 457 15.97 -15.14 -27.91
C GLY A 457 16.15 -14.51 -26.52
N ASN A 458 16.06 -15.27 -25.44
CA ASN A 458 16.17 -14.77 -24.06
C ASN A 458 17.63 -14.53 -23.66
N LEU A 459 17.84 -13.58 -22.74
CA LEU A 459 19.10 -13.40 -22.02
C LEU A 459 18.93 -13.80 -20.55
N PHE A 460 19.94 -14.47 -19.99
CA PHE A 460 19.92 -14.97 -18.62
C PHE A 460 21.00 -14.31 -17.75
N ASN A 461 20.62 -13.97 -16.51
CA ASN A 461 21.50 -13.52 -15.42
C ASN A 461 22.35 -12.28 -15.74
N GLN A 462 21.97 -11.52 -16.76
CA GLN A 462 22.55 -10.21 -17.04
C GLN A 462 21.83 -9.12 -16.23
N SER A 463 22.48 -7.98 -16.04
CA SER A 463 21.96 -6.91 -15.19
C SER A 463 20.90 -6.07 -15.90
N PRO A 464 19.70 -5.87 -15.31
CA PRO A 464 18.66 -5.01 -15.87
C PRO A 464 18.95 -3.51 -15.67
N LYS A 465 19.88 -3.14 -14.77
CA LYS A 465 20.28 -1.75 -14.49
C LYS A 465 19.07 -0.83 -14.20
N PHE A 466 18.20 -1.28 -13.31
CA PHE A 466 17.08 -0.47 -12.81
C PHE A 466 17.59 0.76 -12.06
N LYS A 467 16.86 1.87 -12.18
CA LYS A 467 17.21 3.15 -11.54
C LYS A 467 17.19 3.07 -10.01
N ASN A 468 16.08 2.64 -9.41
CA ASN A 468 16.01 2.44 -7.97
C ASN A 468 14.95 1.40 -7.57
N VAL A 469 15.41 0.16 -7.35
CA VAL A 469 14.52 -0.96 -6.97
C VAL A 469 13.87 -0.80 -5.60
N THR A 470 14.48 -0.01 -4.70
CA THR A 470 13.92 0.22 -3.35
C THR A 470 12.79 1.23 -3.33
N GLU A 471 12.73 2.11 -4.33
CA GLU A 471 11.68 3.12 -4.52
C GLU A 471 10.65 2.71 -5.58
N ASN A 472 10.67 1.45 -6.02
CA ASN A 472 9.87 0.94 -7.15
C ASN A 472 10.09 1.70 -8.48
N ASP A 473 11.27 2.28 -8.70
CA ASP A 473 11.65 2.93 -9.96
C ASP A 473 12.39 1.93 -10.87
N PHE A 474 11.60 1.31 -11.76
CA PHE A 474 12.03 0.26 -12.68
C PHE A 474 12.39 0.74 -14.09
N ASN A 475 12.59 2.06 -14.27
CA ASN A 475 13.24 2.55 -15.48
C ASN A 475 14.63 1.91 -15.63
N ILE A 476 15.02 1.57 -16.87
CA ILE A 476 16.29 0.93 -17.18
C ILE A 476 17.24 1.93 -17.84
N SER A 477 18.54 1.82 -17.58
CA SER A 477 19.56 2.66 -18.23
C SER A 477 19.97 2.12 -19.60
N GLU A 478 20.68 2.93 -20.39
CA GLU A 478 21.33 2.51 -21.64
C GLU A 478 22.24 1.27 -21.50
N ASP A 479 22.90 1.10 -20.34
CA ASP A 479 23.77 -0.04 -20.04
C ASP A 479 23.02 -1.33 -19.65
N SER A 480 21.69 -1.31 -19.68
CA SER A 480 20.86 -2.47 -19.35
C SER A 480 21.04 -3.58 -20.37
N ALA A 481 21.09 -4.83 -19.90
CA ALA A 481 21.04 -5.98 -20.80
C ALA A 481 19.68 -6.17 -21.48
N ALA A 482 18.63 -5.48 -21.02
CA ALA A 482 17.33 -5.48 -21.68
C ALA A 482 17.28 -4.53 -22.89
N ASN A 483 18.30 -3.68 -23.09
CA ASN A 483 18.38 -2.73 -24.20
C ASN A 483 18.50 -3.45 -25.54
N GLY A 484 17.55 -3.19 -26.45
CA GLY A 484 17.56 -3.63 -27.84
C GLY A 484 17.35 -5.13 -28.08
N ILE A 485 17.00 -5.90 -27.04
CA ILE A 485 16.79 -7.35 -27.18
C ILE A 485 15.35 -7.72 -27.55
N GLY A 486 14.43 -6.75 -27.49
CA GLY A 486 13.02 -6.98 -27.75
C GLY A 486 12.75 -7.39 -29.20
N ASN A 487 11.71 -8.19 -29.40
CA ASN A 487 11.21 -8.54 -30.71
C ASN A 487 10.34 -7.41 -31.28
N SER A 488 10.62 -6.98 -32.50
CA SER A 488 9.88 -5.91 -33.18
C SER A 488 8.43 -6.30 -33.52
N PHE A 489 8.10 -7.59 -33.66
CA PHE A 489 6.72 -8.03 -33.87
C PHE A 489 5.82 -7.62 -32.69
N PHE A 490 6.23 -7.92 -31.46
CA PHE A 490 5.50 -7.56 -30.25
C PHE A 490 5.56 -6.05 -29.97
N ALA A 491 6.68 -5.39 -30.29
CA ALA A 491 6.76 -3.93 -30.18
C ALA A 491 5.80 -3.21 -31.14
N ASN A 492 5.49 -3.77 -32.31
CA ASN A 492 4.48 -3.19 -33.21
C ASN A 492 3.04 -3.38 -32.69
N GLN A 493 2.80 -4.37 -31.82
CA GLN A 493 1.52 -4.55 -31.13
C GLN A 493 1.40 -3.60 -29.93
N VAL A 494 2.49 -3.39 -29.19
CA VAL A 494 2.58 -2.49 -28.02
C VAL A 494 3.65 -1.40 -28.26
N PRO A 495 3.36 -0.38 -29.09
CA PRO A 495 4.36 0.54 -29.63
C PRO A 495 4.87 1.60 -28.67
N LEU A 496 4.14 1.84 -27.57
CA LEU A 496 4.51 2.81 -26.54
C LEU A 496 4.85 2.07 -25.26
N ASP A 497 5.85 2.57 -24.54
CA ASP A 497 6.16 2.13 -23.18
C ASP A 497 5.22 2.71 -22.13
N LEU A 498 5.40 2.27 -20.89
CA LEU A 498 4.60 2.73 -19.75
C LEU A 498 4.70 4.26 -19.51
N SER A 499 5.77 4.90 -19.98
CA SER A 499 6.01 6.35 -19.92
C SER A 499 5.55 7.09 -21.20
N GLY A 500 4.99 6.39 -22.19
CA GLY A 500 4.57 6.95 -23.47
C GLY A 500 5.68 7.06 -24.54
N THR A 501 6.86 6.51 -24.30
CA THR A 501 7.99 6.51 -25.23
C THR A 501 7.79 5.47 -26.33
N ASN A 502 8.00 5.85 -27.59
CA ASN A 502 7.93 4.91 -28.70
C ASN A 502 9.10 3.92 -28.69
N ARG A 503 8.80 2.63 -28.86
CA ARG A 503 9.78 1.54 -28.82
C ARG A 503 9.88 0.70 -30.09
N THR A 504 9.26 1.09 -31.20
CA THR A 504 9.15 0.19 -32.39
C THR A 504 10.44 0.01 -33.17
N ALA A 505 11.39 0.94 -33.07
CA ALA A 505 12.64 0.92 -33.85
C ALA A 505 13.71 -0.02 -33.28
N SER A 506 13.92 0.00 -31.96
CA SER A 506 14.86 -0.84 -31.23
C SER A 506 14.24 -1.15 -29.87
N PRO A 507 13.27 -2.07 -29.81
CA PRO A 507 12.51 -2.31 -28.59
C PRO A 507 13.39 -2.90 -27.50
N ASP A 508 13.26 -2.35 -26.30
CA ASP A 508 13.81 -2.95 -25.11
C ASP A 508 12.81 -3.94 -24.52
N SER A 509 13.32 -4.90 -23.75
CA SER A 509 12.46 -5.79 -22.97
C SER A 509 12.09 -5.14 -21.64
N GLY A 510 10.87 -5.43 -21.16
CA GLY A 510 10.28 -4.81 -19.98
C GLY A 510 9.29 -3.70 -20.32
N ALA A 511 8.73 -3.10 -19.27
CA ALA A 511 7.68 -2.09 -19.35
C ALA A 511 8.16 -0.69 -19.76
N TYR A 512 9.47 -0.43 -19.68
CA TYR A 512 10.09 0.85 -19.99
C TYR A 512 11.10 0.70 -21.11
N GLN A 513 11.11 1.67 -22.02
CA GLN A 513 12.25 1.89 -22.88
C GLN A 513 13.37 2.54 -22.05
N GLN A 514 14.62 2.25 -22.40
CA GLN A 514 15.79 2.78 -21.74
C GLN A 514 15.82 4.31 -21.77
N THR A 515 16.37 4.89 -20.71
CA THR A 515 16.55 6.34 -20.58
C THR A 515 17.83 6.67 -19.81
N THR A 516 18.33 7.90 -19.96
CA THR A 516 19.53 8.37 -19.27
C THR A 516 19.16 8.88 -17.86
N PHE A 517 19.87 8.41 -16.82
CA PHE A 517 19.74 8.91 -15.44
C PHE A 517 21.02 8.74 -14.62
#